data_AF-A0A838WEX9-F1
#
_entry.id   AF-A0A838WEX9-F1
#
_cell.length_a   1.000
_cell.length_b   1.000
_cell.length_c   1.000
_cell.angle_alpha   90.00
_cell.angle_beta   90.00
_cell.angle_gamma   90.00
#
_symmetry.space_group_name_H-M   'P 1'
#
loop_
_entity.id
_entity.type
_entity.pdbx_description
1 polymer ?
#
loop_
_entity_poly.entity_id
_entity_poly.type
_entity_poly.pdbx_seq_one_letter_code
_entity_poly.pdbx_strand_id
1 'polypeptide(L)'
;MLVRKLIPGALLLGLLGGLVVPLPAQTPNVVVPPSAALHGGATMRLTPIADTIAPLPHLGPRLPEGIPDLSPLRTFGSVAEDRDRVAQILGWAPTEGFLIRSSSSQIAPIAQGSAPLRWTLLLPELRSVINTDIPFSRNEDGMWGGRGLNTQLTTGVHAEYGRASLLLAPHFRFQANSRYRTPEVPTPQRHPQSSPWHTGLGGNESADLPQRFGDGALTSVSLGHSALWIDAGPVALGAASEGQWWGPGIRNAIVMSNNAPGIPHLFLRTSDPIRTRLGAFEARWMVGALTESEFFDTIPDNDTRSLSALAATFRPAFEPNLTLGVARAVYAPVSGAGRVPLRLFDVVTQSGRYTGQEGPDQILSLFGRWVFPNDGAEIYAE
;
A
#
# COMPACT_ATOMS: atom_id res chain seq x y z
N MET A 1 26.38 7.82 32.91
CA MET A 1 25.45 8.93 32.67
C MET A 1 25.61 9.34 31.20
N LEU A 2 25.02 8.58 30.27
CA LEU A 2 25.14 8.80 28.83
C LEU A 2 23.74 9.07 28.27
N VAL A 3 23.53 10.31 27.82
CA VAL A 3 22.24 10.84 27.39
C VAL A 3 21.88 10.26 26.02
N ARG A 4 20.75 9.52 26.00
CA ARG A 4 19.98 9.19 24.80
C ARG A 4 19.63 10.47 24.05
N LYS A 5 20.13 10.65 22.82
CA LYS A 5 19.50 11.55 21.85
C LYS A 5 18.58 10.71 20.96
N LEU A 6 17.28 10.78 21.27
CA LEU A 6 16.22 10.41 20.35
C LEU A 6 16.31 11.35 19.14
N ILE A 7 16.41 10.77 17.95
CA ILE A 7 16.25 11.50 16.69
C ILE A 7 14.79 11.98 16.63
N PRO A 8 14.51 13.28 16.40
CA PRO A 8 13.13 13.76 16.31
C PRO A 8 12.46 13.17 15.06
N GLY A 9 11.25 12.61 15.23
CA GLY A 9 10.48 11.92 14.17
C GLY A 9 10.19 12.75 12.90
N ALA A 10 10.41 14.07 12.93
CA ALA A 10 10.31 14.93 11.75
C ALA A 10 11.40 14.65 10.68
N LEU A 11 12.58 14.18 11.09
CA LEU A 11 13.66 13.85 10.14
C LEU A 11 13.40 12.52 9.40
N LEU A 12 12.64 11.61 10.02
CA LEU A 12 12.34 10.29 9.48
C LEU A 12 11.30 10.36 8.35
N LEU A 13 10.27 11.21 8.49
CA LEU A 13 9.30 11.47 7.41
C LEU A 13 9.94 12.19 6.22
N GLY A 14 10.90 13.10 6.46
CA GLY A 14 11.65 13.76 5.38
C GLY A 14 12.58 12.81 4.61
N LEU A 15 13.12 11.76 5.24
CA LEU A 15 13.92 10.72 4.60
C LEU A 15 13.06 9.65 3.89
N LEU A 16 11.81 9.45 4.34
CA LEU A 16 10.85 8.51 3.73
C LEU A 16 10.01 9.14 2.61
N GLY A 17 9.94 10.47 2.55
CA GLY A 17 9.39 11.24 1.42
C GLY A 17 10.31 11.13 0.20
N GLY A 18 10.28 9.98 -0.46
CA GLY A 18 11.10 9.71 -1.63
C GLY A 18 10.76 10.68 -2.78
N LEU A 19 11.78 11.37 -3.27
CA LEU A 19 11.78 12.03 -4.58
C LEU A 19 11.47 10.96 -5.64
N VAL A 20 10.33 11.07 -6.33
CA VAL A 20 10.16 10.39 -7.62
C VAL A 20 11.13 11.10 -8.57
N VAL A 21 12.27 10.48 -8.86
CA VAL A 21 13.25 11.05 -9.80
C VAL A 21 12.97 10.46 -11.18
N PRO A 22 12.34 11.19 -12.11
CA PRO A 22 12.28 10.76 -13.50
C PRO A 22 13.70 10.76 -14.07
N LEU A 23 14.22 9.57 -14.41
CA LEU A 23 15.47 9.45 -15.14
C LEU A 23 15.18 9.58 -16.65
N PRO A 24 15.87 10.47 -17.39
CA PRO A 24 15.65 10.61 -18.83
C PRO A 24 16.20 9.38 -19.57
N ALA A 25 15.33 8.67 -20.29
CA ALA A 25 15.73 7.64 -21.24
C ALA A 25 15.84 8.23 -22.66
N GLN A 26 16.99 8.06 -23.31
CA GLN A 26 17.16 8.36 -24.73
C GLN A 26 16.46 7.29 -25.59
N THR A 27 15.63 7.71 -26.54
CA THR A 27 14.89 6.83 -27.45
C THR A 27 15.58 6.69 -28.82
N PRO A 28 15.65 5.49 -29.42
CA PRO A 28 15.58 5.34 -30.87
C PRO A 28 14.12 5.17 -31.31
N ASN A 29 13.70 5.98 -32.29
CA ASN A 29 12.39 5.90 -32.92
C ASN A 29 12.26 4.62 -33.75
N VAL A 30 11.26 3.78 -33.45
CA VAL A 30 10.78 2.75 -34.38
C VAL A 30 9.26 2.88 -34.50
N VAL A 31 8.80 3.17 -35.71
CA VAL A 31 7.38 3.26 -36.08
C VAL A 31 6.91 1.86 -36.47
N VAL A 32 5.84 1.36 -35.87
CA VAL A 32 5.17 0.10 -36.24
C VAL A 32 3.72 0.40 -36.62
N PRO A 33 3.19 -0.11 -37.77
CA PRO A 33 1.84 0.18 -38.24
C PRO A 33 0.76 -0.65 -37.51
N PRO A 34 -0.53 -0.27 -37.62
CA PRO A 34 -1.61 -0.85 -36.82
C PRO A 34 -2.04 -2.23 -37.35
N SER A 35 -2.30 -3.18 -36.46
CA SER A 35 -3.00 -4.43 -36.78
C SER A 35 -4.25 -4.61 -35.92
N ALA A 36 -5.24 -5.25 -36.54
CA ALA A 36 -6.64 -5.33 -36.16
C ALA A 36 -6.91 -5.88 -34.76
N ALA A 37 -7.98 -5.34 -34.15
CA ALA A 37 -8.45 -5.65 -32.81
C ALA A 37 -8.91 -7.11 -32.65
N LEU A 38 -8.39 -7.77 -31.62
CA LEU A 38 -9.00 -8.94 -31.00
C LEU A 38 -9.35 -8.55 -29.56
N HIS A 39 -10.66 -8.48 -29.28
CA HIS A 39 -11.18 -8.30 -27.93
C HIS A 39 -10.94 -9.57 -27.11
N GLY A 40 -10.08 -9.44 -26.12
CA GLY A 40 -9.75 -10.49 -25.16
C GLY A 40 -8.50 -10.13 -24.39
N GLY A 41 -8.65 -9.33 -23.33
CA GLY A 41 -7.56 -9.04 -22.42
C GLY A 41 -7.15 -10.31 -21.69
N ALA A 42 -6.17 -11.03 -22.23
CA ALA A 42 -5.53 -12.14 -21.56
C ALA A 42 -4.43 -11.60 -20.64
N THR A 43 -4.64 -11.67 -19.32
CA THR A 43 -3.57 -11.49 -18.35
C THR A 43 -2.70 -12.74 -18.37
N MET A 44 -1.57 -12.71 -19.07
CA MET A 44 -0.58 -13.78 -18.97
C MET A 44 0.21 -13.59 -17.68
N ARG A 45 -0.22 -14.24 -16.59
CA ARG A 45 0.58 -14.37 -15.36
C ARG A 45 1.61 -15.48 -15.58
N LEU A 46 2.86 -15.11 -15.79
CA LEU A 46 3.97 -16.05 -15.67
C LEU A 46 4.28 -16.22 -14.17
N THR A 47 3.79 -17.30 -13.59
CA THR A 47 4.09 -17.68 -12.21
C THR A 47 5.54 -18.18 -12.14
N PRO A 48 6.34 -17.76 -11.15
CA PRO A 48 7.57 -18.46 -10.83
C PRO A 48 7.25 -19.91 -10.47
N ILE A 49 8.04 -20.86 -10.98
CA ILE A 49 7.89 -22.31 -10.73
C ILE A 49 7.93 -22.66 -9.23
N ALA A 50 8.40 -21.75 -8.37
CA ALA A 50 8.44 -21.92 -6.91
C ALA A 50 7.05 -21.98 -6.22
N ASP A 51 5.98 -21.45 -6.83
CA ASP A 51 4.66 -21.39 -6.19
C ASP A 51 3.77 -22.62 -6.44
N THR A 52 4.31 -23.69 -7.03
CA THR A 52 3.58 -24.94 -7.34
C THR A 52 3.69 -25.98 -6.23
N ILE A 53 4.36 -25.68 -5.11
CA ILE A 53 4.52 -26.61 -4.00
C ILE A 53 3.48 -26.27 -2.93
N ALA A 54 2.42 -27.09 -2.86
CA ALA A 54 1.57 -27.15 -1.67
C ALA A 54 2.46 -27.40 -0.43
N PRO A 55 2.19 -26.82 0.75
CA PRO A 55 2.92 -27.20 1.95
C PRO A 55 2.47 -28.60 2.35
N LEU A 56 3.11 -29.63 1.80
CA LEU A 56 3.20 -30.91 2.47
C LEU A 56 3.93 -30.67 3.80
N PRO A 57 3.40 -31.16 4.94
CA PRO A 57 4.10 -31.03 6.20
C PRO A 57 5.40 -31.84 6.08
N HIS A 58 6.53 -31.14 6.17
CA HIS A 58 7.88 -31.67 6.16
C HIS A 58 8.31 -32.33 4.85
N LEU A 59 8.75 -31.53 3.86
CA LEU A 59 9.82 -31.86 2.87
C LEU A 59 9.88 -30.76 1.79
N GLY A 60 10.34 -29.56 2.14
CA GLY A 60 10.88 -28.63 1.14
C GLY A 60 12.32 -29.06 0.80
N PRO A 61 12.80 -28.96 -0.46
CA PRO A 61 14.20 -29.18 -0.75
C PRO A 61 15.01 -28.18 0.08
N ARG A 62 15.86 -28.68 0.98
CA ARG A 62 16.87 -27.84 1.61
C ARG A 62 17.71 -27.25 0.47
N LEU A 63 17.58 -25.95 0.23
CA LEU A 63 18.48 -25.24 -0.67
C LEU A 63 19.93 -25.54 -0.20
N PRO A 64 20.88 -25.71 -1.14
CA PRO A 64 22.27 -25.98 -0.78
C PRO A 64 22.78 -24.99 0.28
N GLU A 65 23.57 -25.48 1.24
CA GLU A 65 24.20 -24.64 2.25
C GLU A 65 24.94 -23.47 1.59
N GLY A 66 24.53 -22.24 1.90
CA GLY A 66 25.14 -21.01 1.38
C GLY A 66 24.22 -20.11 0.55
N ILE A 67 23.02 -20.56 0.15
CA ILE A 67 22.00 -19.64 -0.40
C ILE A 67 21.30 -18.96 0.79
N PRO A 68 21.29 -17.61 0.87
CA PRO A 68 20.53 -16.92 1.91
C PRO A 68 19.07 -17.36 1.86
N ASP A 69 18.45 -17.54 3.02
CA ASP A 69 17.02 -17.83 3.10
C ASP A 69 16.26 -16.76 2.30
N LEU A 70 15.29 -17.21 1.50
CA LEU A 70 14.51 -16.35 0.62
C LEU A 70 13.09 -16.30 1.17
N SER A 71 12.64 -15.11 1.53
CA SER A 71 11.31 -14.90 2.10
C SER A 71 10.38 -14.24 1.09
N PRO A 72 9.20 -14.81 0.81
CA PRO A 72 8.21 -14.14 -0.03
C PRO A 72 7.66 -12.90 0.67
N LEU A 73 7.52 -11.82 -0.08
CA LEU A 73 6.75 -10.66 0.36
C LEU A 73 5.28 -10.91 0.03
N ARG A 74 4.40 -10.88 1.03
CA ARG A 74 2.96 -10.92 0.76
C ARG A 74 2.53 -9.55 0.24
N THR A 75 2.20 -9.50 -1.05
CA THR A 75 1.64 -8.32 -1.71
C THR A 75 0.13 -8.45 -1.85
N PHE A 76 -0.57 -7.33 -1.88
CA PHE A 76 -2.03 -7.33 -2.01
C PHE A 76 -2.48 -7.80 -3.40
N GLY A 77 -3.56 -8.57 -3.43
CA GLY A 77 -4.09 -9.22 -4.63
C GLY A 77 -3.16 -10.29 -5.21
N SER A 78 -2.19 -10.75 -4.43
CA SER A 78 -1.30 -11.85 -4.81
C SER A 78 -1.97 -13.21 -4.65
N VAL A 79 -1.46 -14.22 -5.36
CA VAL A 79 -1.94 -15.60 -5.22
C VAL A 79 -1.71 -16.13 -3.79
N ALA A 80 -0.67 -15.64 -3.10
CA ALA A 80 -0.42 -15.98 -1.70
C ALA A 80 -1.53 -15.46 -0.78
N GLU A 81 -1.99 -14.22 -0.97
CA GLU A 81 -3.11 -13.66 -0.20
C GLU A 81 -4.43 -14.41 -0.51
N ASP A 82 -4.69 -14.73 -1.78
CA ASP A 82 -5.86 -15.54 -2.18
C ASP A 82 -5.85 -16.90 -1.48
N ARG A 83 -4.68 -17.56 -1.40
CA ARG A 83 -4.51 -18.83 -0.68
C ARG A 83 -4.74 -18.69 0.82
N ASP A 84 -4.23 -17.63 1.45
CA ASP A 84 -4.47 -17.35 2.87
C ASP A 84 -5.97 -17.18 3.15
N ARG A 85 -6.66 -16.44 2.29
CA ARG A 85 -8.11 -16.22 2.40
C ARG A 85 -8.89 -17.54 2.23
N VAL A 86 -8.54 -18.34 1.24
CA VAL A 86 -9.17 -19.67 1.02
C VAL A 86 -8.90 -20.60 2.21
N ALA A 87 -7.68 -20.61 2.76
CA ALA A 87 -7.36 -21.40 3.95
C ALA A 87 -8.22 -20.99 5.15
N GLN A 88 -8.51 -19.70 5.32
CA GLN A 88 -9.45 -19.22 6.35
C GLN A 88 -10.89 -19.68 6.07
N ILE A 89 -11.34 -19.58 4.82
CA ILE A 89 -12.68 -20.03 4.39
C ILE A 89 -12.87 -21.53 4.61
N LEU A 90 -11.81 -22.32 4.48
CA LEU A 90 -11.85 -23.78 4.71
C LEU A 90 -11.55 -24.18 6.16
N GLY A 91 -11.31 -23.20 7.05
CA GLY A 91 -10.99 -23.45 8.47
C GLY A 91 -9.58 -24.00 8.72
N TRP A 92 -8.69 -23.94 7.73
CA TRP A 92 -7.29 -24.36 7.84
C TRP A 92 -6.38 -23.29 8.45
N ALA A 93 -6.85 -22.04 8.50
CA ALA A 93 -6.13 -20.91 9.09
C ALA A 93 -7.06 -20.00 9.90
N PRO A 94 -6.56 -19.31 10.95
CA PRO A 94 -7.36 -18.35 11.72
C PRO A 94 -7.66 -17.09 10.90
N THR A 95 -8.79 -16.44 11.19
CA THR A 95 -9.24 -15.18 10.57
C THR A 95 -8.62 -13.92 11.19
N GLU A 96 -7.88 -14.09 12.29
CA GLU A 96 -7.17 -13.02 13.02
C GLU A 96 -6.12 -12.34 12.12
N GLY A 97 -5.87 -11.04 12.31
CA GLY A 97 -4.81 -10.34 11.56
C GLY A 97 -5.16 -10.02 10.12
N PHE A 98 -6.32 -10.47 9.62
CA PHE A 98 -6.60 -10.43 8.20
C PHE A 98 -7.31 -9.16 7.74
N LEU A 99 -7.98 -8.35 8.58
CA LEU A 99 -8.75 -7.20 8.06
C LEU A 99 -8.02 -5.85 8.09
N ILE A 100 -6.85 -5.76 8.72
CA ILE A 100 -6.00 -4.57 8.72
C ILE A 100 -4.58 -5.02 8.35
N ARG A 101 -4.21 -4.84 7.08
CA ARG A 101 -3.04 -5.50 6.49
C ARG A 101 -2.03 -4.49 5.92
N SER A 102 -0.75 -4.81 6.07
CA SER A 102 0.38 -4.25 5.33
C SER A 102 1.50 -5.28 5.22
N SER A 103 2.46 -5.05 4.33
CA SER A 103 3.57 -5.98 4.10
C SER A 103 4.34 -6.28 5.38
N SER A 104 4.64 -5.27 6.21
CA SER A 104 5.35 -5.45 7.49
C SER A 104 4.52 -6.11 8.59
N SER A 105 3.20 -6.18 8.49
CA SER A 105 2.38 -6.98 9.42
C SER A 105 2.12 -8.40 8.92
N GLN A 106 2.41 -8.67 7.66
CA GLN A 106 2.21 -9.97 7.02
C GLN A 106 3.52 -10.72 6.74
N ILE A 107 4.66 -10.07 6.92
CA ILE A 107 5.96 -10.72 6.78
C ILE A 107 6.18 -11.71 7.92
N ALA A 108 6.62 -12.91 7.56
CA ALA A 108 6.95 -13.94 8.53
C ALA A 108 8.17 -13.50 9.37
N PRO A 109 8.17 -13.76 10.68
CA PRO A 109 9.36 -13.61 11.50
C PRO A 109 10.50 -14.48 10.97
N ILE A 110 11.72 -13.98 11.05
CA ILE A 110 12.91 -14.76 10.67
C ILE A 110 13.09 -15.89 11.69
N ALA A 111 13.37 -17.12 11.21
CA ALA A 111 13.54 -18.29 12.07
C ALA A 111 14.52 -18.01 13.23
N GLN A 112 14.28 -18.63 14.38
CA GLN A 112 15.10 -18.42 15.57
C GLN A 112 16.55 -18.87 15.31
N GLY A 113 17.49 -17.98 15.60
CA GLY A 113 18.92 -18.24 15.58
C GLY A 113 19.58 -17.49 16.72
N SER A 114 20.77 -17.91 17.13
CA SER A 114 21.51 -17.28 18.25
C SER A 114 22.15 -15.94 17.89
N ALA A 115 22.13 -15.55 16.61
CA ALA A 115 22.70 -14.30 16.15
C ALA A 115 21.82 -13.10 16.58
N PRO A 116 22.42 -12.01 17.08
CA PRO A 116 21.66 -10.83 17.51
C PRO A 116 21.03 -10.08 16.32
N LEU A 117 21.66 -10.15 15.15
CA LEU A 117 21.10 -9.68 13.88
C LEU A 117 20.72 -10.90 13.04
N ARG A 118 19.45 -10.96 12.64
CA ARG A 118 18.92 -11.97 11.72
C ARG A 118 18.42 -11.26 10.47
N TRP A 119 18.65 -11.83 9.31
CA TRP A 119 18.20 -11.23 8.05
C TRP A 119 17.93 -12.29 7.00
N THR A 120 17.11 -11.93 6.03
CA THR A 120 16.67 -12.77 4.91
C THR A 120 16.51 -11.88 3.67
N LEU A 121 16.76 -12.43 2.49
CA LEU A 121 16.48 -11.71 1.23
C LEU A 121 15.02 -11.90 0.87
N LEU A 122 14.40 -10.85 0.33
CA LEU A 122 13.07 -10.96 -0.25
C LEU A 122 13.15 -11.59 -1.63
N LEU A 123 12.24 -12.54 -1.89
CA LEU A 123 12.05 -13.06 -3.24
C LEU A 123 11.67 -11.91 -4.18
N PRO A 124 12.37 -11.75 -5.33
CA PRO A 124 12.03 -10.71 -6.28
C PRO A 124 10.67 -11.00 -6.93
N GLU A 125 9.76 -10.03 -6.88
CA GLU A 125 8.47 -10.05 -7.58
C GLU A 125 8.55 -9.10 -8.79
N LEU A 126 8.32 -9.62 -9.99
CA LEU A 126 8.16 -8.82 -11.20
C LEU A 126 6.69 -8.82 -11.63
N ARG A 127 6.04 -7.67 -11.56
CA ARG A 127 4.69 -7.44 -12.09
C ARG A 127 4.79 -6.73 -13.43
N SER A 128 4.00 -7.17 -14.42
CA SER A 128 3.91 -6.54 -15.73
C SER A 128 2.45 -6.39 -16.16
N VAL A 129 2.09 -5.22 -16.66
CA VAL A 129 0.77 -4.90 -17.20
C VAL A 129 0.95 -4.26 -18.58
N ILE A 130 0.24 -4.79 -19.57
CA ILE A 130 0.22 -4.23 -20.92
C ILE A 130 -1.19 -3.76 -21.23
N ASN A 131 -1.33 -2.46 -21.47
CA ASN A 131 -2.60 -1.87 -21.93
C ASN A 131 -2.44 -1.40 -23.37
N THR A 132 -3.29 -1.90 -24.28
CA THR A 132 -3.11 -1.66 -25.72
C THR A 132 -3.78 -0.38 -26.23
N ASP A 133 -4.83 0.08 -25.56
CA ASP A 133 -5.67 1.20 -26.02
C ASP A 133 -5.70 2.38 -25.04
N ILE A 134 -6.18 2.15 -23.82
CA ILE A 134 -6.30 3.17 -22.76
C ILE A 134 -5.65 2.68 -21.45
N PRO A 135 -5.25 3.58 -20.54
CA PRO A 135 -4.79 3.17 -19.23
C PRO A 135 -5.83 2.37 -18.48
N PHE A 136 -5.37 1.34 -17.80
CA PHE A 136 -6.19 0.53 -16.93
C PHE A 136 -5.33 -0.06 -15.83
N SER A 137 -5.74 0.21 -14.59
CA SER A 137 -5.05 -0.20 -13.37
C SER A 137 -6.09 -0.71 -12.37
N ARG A 138 -5.76 -1.75 -11.64
CA ARG A 138 -6.46 -2.28 -10.47
C ARG A 138 -5.42 -2.62 -9.39
N ASN A 139 -5.19 -1.71 -8.45
CA ASN A 139 -4.41 -1.99 -7.24
C ASN A 139 -2.97 -2.47 -7.50
N GLU A 140 -2.23 -1.72 -8.31
CA GLU A 140 -0.82 -1.96 -8.64
C GLU A 140 0.16 -1.09 -7.85
N ASP A 141 -0.19 -0.75 -6.61
CA ASP A 141 0.57 0.15 -5.76
C ASP A 141 0.84 1.48 -6.49
N GLY A 142 2.12 1.87 -6.62
CA GLY A 142 2.52 3.06 -7.37
C GLY A 142 2.71 2.84 -8.87
N MET A 143 2.53 1.63 -9.41
CA MET A 143 2.72 1.42 -10.84
C MET A 143 1.55 2.01 -11.62
N TRP A 144 1.82 3.09 -12.36
CA TRP A 144 0.88 3.61 -13.35
C TRP A 144 0.63 2.58 -14.45
N GLY A 145 -0.59 2.03 -14.52
CA GLY A 145 -1.07 1.17 -15.60
C GLY A 145 -1.37 1.93 -16.89
N GLY A 146 -0.43 2.73 -17.41
CA GLY A 146 -0.59 3.50 -18.64
C GLY A 146 -0.74 2.63 -19.89
N ARG A 147 -1.06 3.25 -21.04
CA ARG A 147 -0.98 2.56 -22.34
C ARG A 147 0.47 2.12 -22.61
N GLY A 148 0.65 0.92 -23.13
CA GLY A 148 1.94 0.29 -23.38
C GLY A 148 2.32 -0.72 -22.29
N LEU A 149 3.60 -1.12 -22.30
CA LEU A 149 4.18 -2.01 -21.30
C LEU A 149 4.52 -1.22 -20.03
N ASN A 150 4.05 -1.72 -18.88
CA ASN A 150 4.39 -1.18 -17.57
C ASN A 150 4.89 -2.34 -16.70
N THR A 151 5.99 -2.13 -15.99
CA THR A 151 6.62 -3.13 -15.15
C THR A 151 6.99 -2.55 -13.78
N GLN A 152 6.88 -3.38 -12.75
CA GLN A 152 7.32 -3.11 -11.40
C GLN A 152 8.11 -4.31 -10.87
N LEU A 153 9.36 -4.09 -10.48
CA LEU A 153 10.18 -5.04 -9.74
C LEU A 153 10.21 -4.65 -8.27
N THR A 154 9.86 -5.59 -7.39
CA THR A 154 10.00 -5.49 -5.94
C THR A 154 11.01 -6.53 -5.47
N THR A 155 11.98 -6.13 -4.66
CA THR A 155 12.98 -7.01 -4.04
C THR A 155 13.51 -6.34 -2.78
N GLY A 156 14.36 -7.00 -2.01
CA GLY A 156 15.04 -6.34 -0.89
C GLY A 156 15.41 -7.27 0.25
N VAL A 157 15.34 -6.76 1.48
CA VAL A 157 15.84 -7.40 2.70
C VAL A 157 14.82 -7.24 3.82
N HIS A 158 14.63 -8.29 4.60
CA HIS A 158 14.03 -8.23 5.92
C HIS A 158 15.10 -8.53 6.98
N ALA A 159 15.21 -7.70 8.01
CA ALA A 159 16.20 -7.84 9.07
C ALA A 159 15.59 -7.55 10.45
N GLU A 160 16.01 -8.31 11.45
CA GLU A 160 15.57 -8.23 12.83
C GLU A 160 16.79 -8.11 13.76
N TYR A 161 16.79 -7.10 14.64
CA TYR A 161 17.79 -6.89 15.68
C TYR A 161 17.11 -6.62 17.03
N GLY A 162 17.10 -7.62 17.90
CA GLY A 162 16.40 -7.55 19.18
C GLY A 162 14.91 -7.30 18.98
N ARG A 163 14.45 -6.09 19.34
CA ARG A 163 13.04 -5.65 19.22
C ARG A 163 12.78 -4.78 17.99
N ALA A 164 13.83 -4.44 17.25
CA ALA A 164 13.74 -3.60 16.07
C ALA A 164 13.73 -4.47 14.83
N SER A 165 12.89 -4.12 13.88
CA SER A 165 12.76 -4.84 12.62
C SER A 165 12.72 -3.86 11.45
N LEU A 166 13.39 -4.23 10.38
CA LEU A 166 13.50 -3.47 9.14
C LEU A 166 13.05 -4.35 7.98
N LEU A 167 12.03 -3.88 7.27
CA LEU A 167 11.66 -4.35 5.95
C LEU A 167 12.06 -3.28 4.95
N LEU A 168 13.03 -3.56 4.08
CA LEU A 168 13.39 -2.70 2.97
C LEU A 168 12.99 -3.41 1.68
N ALA A 169 11.92 -2.95 1.04
CA ALA A 169 11.35 -3.53 -0.18
C ALA A 169 11.05 -2.45 -1.24
N PRO A 170 12.09 -1.86 -1.86
CA PRO A 170 11.92 -0.82 -2.88
C PRO A 170 11.19 -1.33 -4.13
N HIS A 171 10.51 -0.41 -4.80
CA HIS A 171 9.90 -0.65 -6.11
C HIS A 171 10.71 0.04 -7.21
N PHE A 172 11.11 -0.72 -8.22
CA PHE A 172 11.70 -0.22 -9.46
C PHE A 172 10.65 -0.32 -10.55
N ARG A 173 10.28 0.82 -11.14
CA ARG A 173 9.16 0.89 -12.07
C ARG A 173 9.61 1.43 -13.42
N PHE A 174 9.10 0.83 -14.49
CA PHE A 174 9.16 1.35 -15.84
C PHE A 174 7.74 1.41 -16.40
N GLN A 175 7.37 2.53 -17.00
CA GLN A 175 6.11 2.71 -17.70
C GLN A 175 6.36 3.26 -19.09
N ALA A 176 5.92 2.55 -20.12
CA ALA A 176 6.00 3.04 -21.50
C ALA A 176 5.22 4.35 -21.66
N ASN A 177 4.11 4.49 -20.92
CA ASN A 177 3.29 5.70 -20.87
C ASN A 177 2.94 6.24 -22.28
N SER A 178 2.61 5.33 -23.18
CA SER A 178 2.31 5.62 -24.59
C SER A 178 1.15 6.60 -24.71
N ARG A 179 1.19 7.44 -25.74
CA ARG A 179 0.13 8.41 -26.02
C ARG A 179 -1.20 7.70 -26.26
N TYR A 180 -2.26 8.30 -25.76
CA TYR A 180 -3.65 7.93 -26.03
C TYR A 180 -4.50 9.20 -25.99
N ARG A 181 -5.75 9.15 -26.46
CA ARG A 181 -6.61 10.34 -26.49
C ARG A 181 -7.04 10.71 -25.07
N THR A 182 -6.68 11.91 -24.62
CA THR A 182 -7.12 12.50 -23.35
C THR A 182 -8.02 13.71 -23.64
N PRO A 183 -9.15 13.87 -22.92
CA PRO A 183 -9.88 15.13 -22.87
C PRO A 183 -8.98 16.34 -22.57
N GLU A 184 -9.33 17.49 -23.15
CA GLU A 184 -8.69 18.76 -22.82
C GLU A 184 -9.09 19.22 -21.41
N VAL A 185 -8.17 19.91 -20.73
CA VAL A 185 -8.40 20.51 -19.42
C VAL A 185 -8.53 22.03 -19.61
N PRO A 186 -9.75 22.60 -19.60
CA PRO A 186 -9.96 24.02 -19.94
C PRO A 186 -9.75 24.96 -18.73
N THR A 187 -8.86 24.64 -17.80
CA THR A 187 -8.65 25.41 -16.56
C THR A 187 -7.23 25.98 -16.51
N PRO A 188 -7.02 27.31 -16.56
CA PRO A 188 -5.70 27.92 -16.72
C PRO A 188 -4.66 27.59 -15.64
N GLN A 189 -5.07 27.32 -14.40
CA GLN A 189 -4.13 26.92 -13.32
C GLN A 189 -3.84 25.42 -13.28
N ARG A 190 -4.54 24.60 -14.07
CA ARG A 190 -4.40 23.14 -14.04
C ARG A 190 -3.36 22.68 -15.06
N HIS A 191 -2.63 21.62 -14.72
CA HIS A 191 -1.75 20.98 -15.69
C HIS A 191 -2.61 20.39 -16.84
N PRO A 192 -2.17 20.43 -18.11
CA PRO A 192 -2.94 19.90 -19.26
C PRO A 192 -3.28 18.39 -19.17
N GLN A 193 -2.55 17.66 -18.33
CA GLN A 193 -2.77 16.23 -18.10
C GLN A 193 -3.45 15.92 -16.77
N SER A 194 -3.83 16.94 -15.99
CA SER A 194 -4.61 16.77 -14.76
C SER A 194 -5.99 16.17 -15.05
N SER A 195 -6.71 15.82 -13.98
CA SER A 195 -8.11 15.40 -14.10
C SER A 195 -8.96 16.53 -14.71
N PRO A 196 -9.71 16.27 -15.80
CA PRO A 196 -10.61 17.25 -16.38
C PRO A 196 -11.93 17.36 -15.60
N TRP A 197 -12.11 16.53 -14.57
CA TRP A 197 -13.35 16.39 -13.82
C TRP A 197 -13.28 17.09 -12.46
N HIS A 198 -14.44 17.54 -11.99
CA HIS A 198 -14.60 18.23 -10.70
C HIS A 198 -13.68 19.46 -10.55
N THR A 199 -13.44 20.17 -11.66
CA THR A 199 -12.61 21.39 -11.73
C THR A 199 -13.39 22.68 -11.40
N GLY A 200 -14.70 22.59 -11.16
CA GLY A 200 -15.59 23.72 -10.83
C GLY A 200 -15.50 24.18 -9.36
N LEU A 201 -16.16 25.30 -9.05
CA LEU A 201 -16.32 25.87 -7.69
C LEU A 201 -15.01 26.03 -6.88
N GLY A 202 -13.96 26.57 -7.50
CA GLY A 202 -12.73 26.94 -6.82
C GLY A 202 -11.65 25.84 -6.77
N GLY A 203 -11.78 24.79 -7.58
CA GLY A 203 -10.72 23.78 -7.78
C GLY A 203 -10.52 22.78 -6.63
N ASN A 204 -11.18 23.01 -5.49
CA ASN A 204 -11.02 22.25 -4.25
C ASN A 204 -11.74 20.88 -4.23
N GLU A 205 -12.46 20.54 -5.30
CA GLU A 205 -13.27 19.32 -5.42
C GLU A 205 -12.66 18.28 -6.38
N SER A 206 -11.54 18.62 -7.02
CA SER A 206 -10.85 17.74 -7.97
C SER A 206 -9.87 16.83 -7.23
N ALA A 207 -9.88 15.55 -7.58
CA ALA A 207 -8.86 14.62 -7.13
C ALA A 207 -7.61 14.73 -8.02
N ASP A 208 -6.43 14.63 -7.41
CA ASP A 208 -5.17 14.49 -8.13
C ASP A 208 -5.08 13.11 -8.80
N LEU A 209 -5.75 13.00 -9.94
CA LEU A 209 -5.83 11.83 -10.79
C LEU A 209 -5.44 12.23 -12.21
N PRO A 210 -4.14 12.41 -12.49
CA PRO A 210 -3.68 12.77 -13.81
C PRO A 210 -4.14 11.73 -14.83
N GLN A 211 -4.62 12.21 -15.97
CA GLN A 211 -4.93 11.35 -17.11
C GLN A 211 -3.63 10.70 -17.60
N ARG A 212 -2.52 11.43 -17.60
CA ARG A 212 -1.23 10.91 -18.05
C ARG A 212 -0.10 11.65 -17.36
N PHE A 213 1.04 10.99 -17.18
CA PHE A 213 2.22 11.56 -16.55
C PHE A 213 3.26 11.91 -17.61
N GLY A 214 3.29 13.16 -18.06
CA GLY A 214 4.23 13.66 -19.07
C GLY A 214 4.05 13.05 -20.45
N ASP A 215 5.02 13.29 -21.32
CA ASP A 215 4.94 12.95 -22.75
C ASP A 215 5.77 11.75 -23.19
N GLY A 216 6.66 11.25 -22.33
CA GLY A 216 7.54 10.12 -22.59
C GLY A 216 7.33 8.95 -21.64
N ALA A 217 8.18 7.93 -21.79
CA ALA A 217 8.26 6.84 -20.84
C ALA A 217 8.76 7.34 -19.47
N LEU A 218 8.35 6.65 -18.42
CA LEU A 218 8.67 6.98 -17.03
C LEU A 218 9.48 5.84 -16.43
N THR A 219 10.54 6.19 -15.71
CA THR A 219 11.25 5.27 -14.83
C THR A 219 11.30 5.89 -13.46
N SER A 220 10.98 5.12 -12.42
CA SER A 220 10.98 5.63 -11.05
C SER A 220 11.43 4.56 -10.07
N VAL A 221 11.99 5.03 -8.95
CA VAL A 221 12.34 4.22 -7.79
C VAL A 221 11.64 4.81 -6.58
N SER A 222 11.08 3.96 -5.72
CA SER A 222 10.49 4.37 -4.45
C SER A 222 10.80 3.38 -3.36
N LEU A 223 10.66 3.80 -2.11
CA LEU A 223 10.81 2.90 -0.95
C LEU A 223 9.79 1.75 -0.94
N GLY A 224 8.68 1.87 -1.68
CA GLY A 224 7.75 0.76 -1.88
C GLY A 224 7.22 0.22 -0.55
N HIS A 225 7.19 -1.09 -0.41
CA HIS A 225 6.71 -1.80 0.78
C HIS A 225 7.74 -1.86 1.92
N SER A 226 8.35 -0.71 2.26
CA SER A 226 9.35 -0.60 3.31
C SER A 226 8.78 -0.11 4.64
N ALA A 227 9.33 -0.62 5.75
CA ALA A 227 8.98 -0.27 7.12
C ALA A 227 10.16 -0.47 8.08
N LEU A 228 10.24 0.39 9.11
CA LEU A 228 11.10 0.22 10.28
C LEU A 228 10.23 0.33 11.52
N TRP A 229 10.27 -0.66 12.41
CA TRP A 229 9.45 -0.65 13.62
C TRP A 229 10.16 -1.25 14.82
N ILE A 230 9.59 -0.98 15.99
CA ILE A 230 10.03 -1.51 17.27
C ILE A 230 8.83 -2.17 17.97
N ASP A 231 8.98 -3.43 18.34
CA ASP A 231 7.99 -4.17 19.09
C ASP A 231 8.02 -3.82 20.58
N ALA A 232 6.88 -3.37 21.08
CA ALA A 232 6.61 -2.85 22.41
C ALA A 232 5.61 -3.74 23.19
N GLY A 233 5.87 -5.05 23.24
CA GLY A 233 4.96 -6.01 23.86
C GLY A 233 3.80 -6.32 22.90
N PRO A 234 2.53 -6.06 23.25
CA PRO A 234 1.40 -6.32 22.35
C PRO A 234 1.22 -5.26 21.25
N VAL A 235 2.07 -4.24 21.21
CA VAL A 235 1.98 -3.13 20.25
C VAL A 235 3.33 -2.90 19.58
N ALA A 236 3.32 -2.35 18.38
CA ALA A 236 4.51 -1.90 17.65
C ALA A 236 4.33 -0.45 17.19
N LEU A 237 5.42 0.29 17.18
CA LEU A 237 5.47 1.64 16.64
C LEU A 237 6.60 1.76 15.62
N GLY A 238 6.40 2.56 14.60
CA GLY A 238 7.36 2.63 13.52
C GLY A 238 7.07 3.70 12.50
N ALA A 239 7.81 3.62 11.40
CA ALA A 239 7.62 4.42 10.22
C ALA A 239 7.69 3.55 8.97
N ALA A 240 6.89 3.85 7.97
CA ALA A 240 6.81 3.06 6.76
C ALA A 240 6.40 3.90 5.55
N SER A 241 6.62 3.35 4.38
CA SER A 241 6.07 3.83 3.09
C SER A 241 5.16 2.79 2.45
N GLU A 242 4.85 1.70 3.17
CA GLU A 242 4.16 0.54 2.65
C GLU A 242 2.67 0.80 2.37
N GLY A 243 2.13 0.07 1.40
CA GLY A 243 0.70 0.08 1.11
C GLY A 243 -0.11 -0.45 2.30
N GLN A 244 -1.37 -0.01 2.38
CA GLN A 244 -2.32 -0.41 3.43
C GLN A 244 -3.56 -1.02 2.79
N TRP A 245 -4.11 -2.06 3.43
CA TRP A 245 -5.42 -2.61 3.07
C TRP A 245 -6.29 -2.76 4.31
N TRP A 246 -7.33 -1.93 4.43
CA TRP A 246 -8.23 -1.91 5.59
C TRP A 246 -9.64 -2.28 5.17
N GLY A 247 -10.05 -3.51 5.48
CA GLY A 247 -11.37 -4.02 5.11
C GLY A 247 -11.33 -5.42 4.50
N PRO A 248 -12.49 -6.06 4.36
CA PRO A 248 -12.63 -7.41 3.85
C PRO A 248 -12.76 -7.50 2.33
N GLY A 249 -12.88 -6.36 1.64
CA GLY A 249 -12.98 -6.30 0.19
C GLY A 249 -11.87 -7.08 -0.50
N ILE A 250 -12.21 -7.76 -1.61
CA ILE A 250 -11.26 -8.53 -2.42
C ILE A 250 -10.69 -7.67 -3.55
N ARG A 251 -11.54 -6.80 -4.12
CA ARG A 251 -11.17 -5.99 -5.27
C ARG A 251 -10.68 -4.60 -4.90
N ASN A 252 -11.21 -4.00 -3.85
CA ASN A 252 -10.82 -2.70 -3.31
C ASN A 252 -11.25 -2.66 -1.83
N ALA A 253 -10.55 -1.87 -1.04
CA ALA A 253 -10.99 -1.38 0.26
C ALA A 253 -11.36 0.10 0.13
N ILE A 254 -12.38 0.56 0.86
CA ILE A 254 -12.98 1.89 0.68
C ILE A 254 -12.10 2.98 1.27
N VAL A 255 -11.49 2.74 2.43
CA VAL A 255 -10.69 3.77 3.14
C VAL A 255 -9.22 3.72 2.75
N MET A 256 -8.64 2.52 2.75
CA MET A 256 -7.23 2.30 2.40
C MET A 256 -7.10 1.04 1.56
N SER A 257 -6.71 1.22 0.30
CA SER A 257 -6.27 0.15 -0.61
C SER A 257 -4.90 0.48 -1.17
N ASN A 258 -4.39 -0.36 -2.06
CA ASN A 258 -3.12 -0.15 -2.76
C ASN A 258 -3.32 0.33 -4.21
N ASN A 259 -4.31 1.20 -4.43
CA ASN A 259 -4.55 1.84 -5.74
C ASN A 259 -3.64 3.07 -5.99
N ALA A 260 -2.66 3.31 -5.12
CA ALA A 260 -1.72 4.40 -5.19
C ALA A 260 -0.38 3.97 -4.55
N PRO A 261 0.72 4.71 -4.76
CA PRO A 261 1.94 4.51 -3.98
C PRO A 261 1.64 4.55 -2.49
N GLY A 262 2.36 3.73 -1.71
CA GLY A 262 2.22 3.76 -0.27
C GLY A 262 2.65 5.12 0.31
N ILE A 263 2.00 5.50 1.40
CA ILE A 263 2.11 6.84 1.99
C ILE A 263 3.26 6.81 2.99
N PRO A 264 4.25 7.72 2.93
CA PRO A 264 5.21 7.87 4.03
C PRO A 264 4.50 8.25 5.32
N HIS A 265 4.55 7.39 6.34
CA HIS A 265 3.78 7.54 7.56
C HIS A 265 4.51 7.05 8.81
N LEU A 266 4.12 7.60 9.96
CA LEU A 266 4.36 7.02 11.28
C LEU A 266 3.15 6.19 11.67
N PHE A 267 3.36 5.09 12.40
CA PHE A 267 2.26 4.25 12.88
C PHE A 267 2.45 3.76 14.32
N LEU A 268 1.32 3.45 14.94
CA LEU A 268 1.15 2.58 16.09
C LEU A 268 0.17 1.46 15.71
N ARG A 269 0.52 0.22 15.99
CA ARG A 269 -0.33 -0.95 15.72
C ARG A 269 -0.32 -1.95 16.87
N THR A 270 -1.32 -2.80 16.92
CA THR A 270 -1.23 -4.08 17.65
C THR A 270 -0.30 -5.03 16.89
N SER A 271 0.65 -5.67 17.59
CA SER A 271 1.54 -6.69 16.98
C SER A 271 0.80 -8.02 16.81
N ASP A 272 -0.11 -8.32 17.74
CA ASP A 272 -1.01 -9.46 17.73
C ASP A 272 -2.38 -9.03 18.29
N PRO A 273 -3.48 -9.77 18.01
CA PRO A 273 -4.78 -9.45 18.58
C PRO A 273 -4.77 -9.42 20.11
N ILE A 274 -5.23 -8.31 20.69
CA ILE A 274 -5.38 -8.14 22.13
C ILE A 274 -6.65 -8.88 22.57
N ARG A 275 -6.46 -9.99 23.29
CA ARG A 275 -7.56 -10.86 23.75
C ARG A 275 -8.10 -10.42 25.11
N THR A 276 -9.42 -10.33 25.20
CA THR A 276 -10.19 -9.99 26.40
C THR A 276 -11.32 -11.00 26.60
N ARG A 277 -12.09 -10.86 27.69
CA ARG A 277 -13.32 -11.66 27.90
C ARG A 277 -14.41 -11.39 26.85
N LEU A 278 -14.39 -10.21 26.21
CA LEU A 278 -15.38 -9.84 25.20
C LEU A 278 -15.03 -10.38 23.81
N GLY A 279 -13.74 -10.64 23.57
CA GLY A 279 -13.23 -11.02 22.25
C GLY A 279 -11.81 -10.51 22.01
N ALA A 280 -11.40 -10.57 20.75
CA ALA A 280 -10.09 -10.09 20.30
C ALA A 280 -10.22 -8.74 19.59
N PHE A 281 -9.27 -7.84 19.85
CA PHE A 281 -9.21 -6.51 19.26
C PHE A 281 -7.88 -6.30 18.52
N GLU A 282 -7.95 -5.66 17.37
CA GLU A 282 -6.78 -5.23 16.61
C GLU A 282 -6.95 -3.76 16.25
N ALA A 283 -5.85 -3.02 16.18
CA ALA A 283 -5.90 -1.61 15.82
C ALA A 283 -4.64 -1.18 15.08
N ARG A 284 -4.82 -0.22 14.17
CA ARG A 284 -3.76 0.52 13.52
C ARG A 284 -4.12 1.99 13.50
N TRP A 285 -3.16 2.82 13.85
CA TRP A 285 -3.30 4.26 13.87
C TRP A 285 -2.06 4.87 13.25
N MET A 286 -2.24 5.75 12.27
CA MET A 286 -1.14 6.31 11.49
C MET A 286 -1.32 7.79 11.16
N VAL A 287 -0.20 8.46 10.95
CA VAL A 287 -0.15 9.80 10.40
C VAL A 287 0.88 9.88 9.28
N GLY A 288 0.49 10.38 8.11
CA GLY A 288 1.31 10.37 6.90
C GLY A 288 1.24 11.66 6.10
N ALA A 289 2.21 11.85 5.23
CA ALA A 289 2.28 12.98 4.32
C ALA A 289 1.81 12.56 2.93
N LEU A 290 0.83 13.28 2.38
CA LEU A 290 0.42 13.20 1.00
C LEU A 290 1.04 14.36 0.24
N THR A 291 1.62 14.05 -0.90
CA THR A 291 2.19 15.03 -1.83
C THR A 291 1.39 15.03 -3.10
N GLU A 292 1.05 16.22 -3.56
CA GLU A 292 0.46 16.45 -4.86
C GLU A 292 1.44 16.08 -5.99
N SER A 293 0.91 15.62 -7.12
CA SER A 293 1.66 15.35 -8.32
C SER A 293 2.00 16.65 -9.06
N GLU A 294 3.12 16.66 -9.77
CA GLU A 294 3.49 17.75 -10.70
C GLU A 294 2.48 17.95 -11.85
N PHE A 295 1.48 17.07 -11.95
CA PHE A 295 0.45 17.05 -12.98
C PHE A 295 -0.92 17.49 -12.47
N PHE A 296 -1.03 18.09 -11.29
CA PHE A 296 -2.29 18.61 -10.76
C PHE A 296 -2.50 20.09 -11.11
N ASP A 297 -1.78 21.01 -10.46
CA ASP A 297 -1.78 22.44 -10.78
C ASP A 297 -0.40 23.08 -10.65
N THR A 298 -0.36 24.41 -10.71
CA THR A 298 0.88 25.21 -10.70
C THR A 298 1.07 26.00 -9.39
N ILE A 299 0.38 25.65 -8.31
CA ILE A 299 0.37 26.40 -7.03
C ILE A 299 1.16 25.63 -5.96
N PRO A 300 2.49 25.82 -5.87
CA PRO A 300 3.35 24.98 -5.02
C PRO A 300 3.10 25.10 -3.50
N ASP A 301 2.36 26.12 -3.07
CA ASP A 301 2.14 26.40 -1.64
C ASP A 301 1.13 25.43 -0.98
N ASN A 302 0.38 24.64 -1.76
CA ASN A 302 -0.66 23.73 -1.27
C ASN A 302 -0.40 22.23 -1.54
N ASP A 303 0.77 21.88 -2.08
CA ASP A 303 1.14 20.52 -2.52
C ASP A 303 1.20 19.46 -1.39
N THR A 304 1.07 19.86 -0.13
CA THR A 304 1.18 18.93 1.01
C THR A 304 -0.10 18.87 1.84
N ARG A 305 -0.57 17.64 2.05
CA ARG A 305 -1.65 17.33 3.00
C ARG A 305 -1.19 16.32 4.03
N SER A 306 -1.71 16.43 5.25
CA SER A 306 -1.59 15.35 6.24
C SER A 306 -2.74 14.37 6.08
N LEU A 307 -2.43 13.10 6.28
CA LEU A 307 -3.40 12.04 6.53
C LEU A 307 -3.28 11.60 7.99
N SER A 308 -4.36 11.65 8.75
CA SER A 308 -4.50 10.98 10.05
C SER A 308 -5.54 9.89 9.92
N ALA A 309 -5.21 8.64 10.23
CA ALA A 309 -6.08 7.52 9.94
C ALA A 309 -6.00 6.42 11.00
N LEU A 310 -7.15 5.82 11.33
CA LEU A 310 -7.31 4.79 12.34
C LEU A 310 -8.23 3.69 11.83
N ALA A 311 -7.83 2.44 12.01
CA ALA A 311 -8.67 1.28 11.82
C ALA A 311 -8.64 0.40 13.06
N ALA A 312 -9.77 -0.21 13.40
CA ALA A 312 -9.89 -1.17 14.48
C ALA A 312 -10.83 -2.31 14.11
N THR A 313 -10.56 -3.50 14.64
CA THR A 313 -11.42 -4.67 14.51
C THR A 313 -11.80 -5.23 15.88
N PHE A 314 -12.94 -5.88 15.92
CA PHE A 314 -13.45 -6.63 17.05
C PHE A 314 -13.97 -7.97 16.58
N ARG A 315 -13.48 -9.03 17.20
CA ARG A 315 -13.92 -10.41 16.98
C ARG A 315 -14.55 -10.95 18.26
N PRO A 316 -15.88 -11.09 18.34
CA PRO A 316 -16.56 -11.48 19.57
C PRO A 316 -16.14 -12.86 20.06
N ALA A 317 -16.03 -13.03 21.39
CA ALA A 317 -15.65 -14.32 21.98
C ALA A 317 -16.67 -15.45 21.71
N PHE A 318 -17.95 -15.10 21.49
CA PHE A 318 -19.02 -16.07 21.23
C PHE A 318 -19.12 -16.47 19.75
N GLU A 319 -18.52 -15.71 18.83
CA GLU A 319 -18.53 -16.00 17.40
C GLU A 319 -17.12 -15.71 16.83
N PRO A 320 -16.17 -16.66 16.94
CA PRO A 320 -14.78 -16.44 16.60
C PRO A 320 -14.52 -16.33 15.08
N ASN A 321 -15.53 -16.57 14.24
CA ASN A 321 -15.43 -16.42 12.78
C ASN A 321 -16.06 -15.12 12.26
N LEU A 322 -16.66 -14.31 13.13
CA LEU A 322 -17.18 -12.98 12.81
C LEU A 322 -16.16 -11.92 13.24
N THR A 323 -15.68 -11.13 12.28
CA THR A 323 -14.88 -9.94 12.56
C THR A 323 -15.64 -8.71 12.10
N LEU A 324 -15.85 -7.77 13.02
CA LEU A 324 -16.40 -6.44 12.76
C LEU A 324 -15.27 -5.42 12.78
N GLY A 325 -15.40 -4.32 12.06
CA GLY A 325 -14.40 -3.28 12.08
C GLY A 325 -14.90 -1.91 11.64
N VAL A 326 -14.06 -0.93 11.92
CA VAL A 326 -14.24 0.48 11.57
C VAL A 326 -12.92 1.01 11.04
N ALA A 327 -12.98 1.82 9.99
CA ALA A 327 -11.85 2.55 9.46
C ALA A 327 -12.24 4.02 9.25
N ARG A 328 -11.36 4.93 9.65
CA ARG A 328 -11.53 6.37 9.47
C ARG A 328 -10.23 7.00 8.98
N ALA A 329 -10.33 7.89 8.00
CA ALA A 329 -9.24 8.72 7.51
C ALA A 329 -9.68 10.18 7.53
N VAL A 330 -8.77 11.08 7.94
CA VAL A 330 -8.94 12.53 7.90
C VAL A 330 -7.78 13.13 7.14
N TYR A 331 -8.09 13.92 6.12
CA TYR A 331 -7.14 14.62 5.26
C TYR A 331 -7.20 16.10 5.61
N ALA A 332 -6.06 16.74 5.87
CA ALA A 332 -6.04 18.16 6.22
C ALA A 332 -4.90 18.91 5.52
N PRO A 333 -5.12 20.15 5.08
CA PRO A 333 -4.04 21.01 4.60
C PRO A 333 -2.96 21.21 5.67
N VAL A 334 -1.70 21.17 5.25
CA VAL A 334 -0.55 21.50 6.09
C VAL A 334 0.45 22.32 5.30
N SER A 335 1.10 23.27 5.95
CA SER A 335 2.09 24.14 5.31
C SER A 335 3.43 23.44 5.01
N GLY A 336 3.47 22.11 4.99
CA GLY A 336 4.67 21.32 4.75
C GLY A 336 4.81 20.07 5.62
N ALA A 337 5.62 19.12 5.14
CA ALA A 337 5.78 17.78 5.72
C ALA A 337 6.22 17.77 7.20
N GLY A 338 7.01 18.76 7.63
CA GLY A 338 7.48 18.86 9.02
C GLY A 338 6.35 19.08 10.06
N ARG A 339 5.17 19.54 9.62
CA ARG A 339 3.99 19.74 10.48
C ARG A 339 3.07 18.53 10.54
N VAL A 340 3.24 17.55 9.65
CA VAL A 340 2.38 16.35 9.56
C VAL A 340 2.26 15.59 10.88
N PRO A 341 3.34 15.32 11.66
CA PRO A 341 3.20 14.61 12.93
C PRO A 341 2.27 15.27 13.94
N LEU A 342 2.09 16.60 13.87
CA LEU A 342 1.21 17.35 14.79
C LEU A 342 -0.28 17.06 14.53
N ARG A 343 -0.61 16.45 13.38
CA ARG A 343 -1.97 16.09 12.97
C ARG A 343 -2.36 14.67 13.37
N LEU A 344 -1.53 13.96 14.15
CA LEU A 344 -1.75 12.56 14.53
C LEU A 344 -3.15 12.30 15.11
N PHE A 345 -3.71 13.23 15.89
CA PHE A 345 -5.01 13.08 16.53
C PHE A 345 -6.20 13.59 15.72
N ASP A 346 -6.00 14.13 14.50
CA ASP A 346 -7.09 14.70 13.70
C ASP A 346 -8.18 13.66 13.38
N VAL A 347 -7.83 12.36 13.26
CA VAL A 347 -8.79 11.26 13.10
C VAL A 347 -9.80 11.13 14.26
N VAL A 348 -9.51 11.68 15.43
CA VAL A 348 -10.43 11.68 16.58
C VAL A 348 -11.00 13.07 16.84
N THR A 349 -10.20 14.13 16.67
CA THR A 349 -10.57 15.49 17.08
C THR A 349 -11.31 16.28 16.01
N GLN A 350 -11.09 15.99 14.72
CA GLN A 350 -11.76 16.69 13.64
C GLN A 350 -13.14 16.08 13.39
N SER A 351 -14.12 16.94 13.15
CA SER A 351 -15.38 16.58 12.51
C SER A 351 -15.33 17.16 11.10
N GLY A 352 -15.58 16.33 10.08
CA GLY A 352 -15.51 16.78 8.69
C GLY A 352 -16.48 17.92 8.38
N ARG A 353 -16.24 18.59 7.26
CA ARG A 353 -17.00 19.79 6.89
C ARG A 353 -18.26 19.48 6.09
N TYR A 354 -19.18 20.43 6.13
CA TYR A 354 -20.21 20.58 5.10
C TYR A 354 -19.57 21.19 3.83
N THR A 355 -20.16 20.91 2.67
CA THR A 355 -19.63 21.27 1.35
C THR A 355 -19.25 22.75 1.20
N GLY A 356 -18.11 23.05 0.56
CA GLY A 356 -17.74 24.40 0.11
C GLY A 356 -16.79 25.21 1.00
N GLN A 357 -16.16 24.65 2.04
CA GLN A 357 -15.14 25.37 2.85
C GLN A 357 -13.79 24.65 2.91
N GLU A 358 -12.68 25.39 2.77
CA GLU A 358 -11.29 24.89 2.84
C GLU A 358 -10.87 24.36 4.23
N GLY A 359 -10.75 23.04 4.38
CA GLY A 359 -10.23 22.43 5.60
C GLY A 359 -10.28 20.91 5.59
N PRO A 360 -10.37 20.27 6.77
CA PRO A 360 -10.27 18.81 6.85
C PRO A 360 -11.41 18.09 6.14
N ASP A 361 -11.04 17.10 5.34
CA ASP A 361 -11.94 16.12 4.71
C ASP A 361 -11.83 14.77 5.42
N GLN A 362 -12.82 13.90 5.28
CA GLN A 362 -12.86 12.62 5.99
C GLN A 362 -13.58 11.50 5.23
N ILE A 363 -13.15 10.27 5.50
CA ILE A 363 -13.84 9.05 5.08
C ILE A 363 -14.00 8.16 6.31
N LEU A 364 -15.18 7.57 6.48
CA LEU A 364 -15.50 6.58 7.52
C LEU A 364 -16.15 5.37 6.85
N SER A 365 -15.69 4.17 7.19
CA SER A 365 -16.30 2.90 6.79
C SER A 365 -16.53 2.01 8.02
N LEU A 366 -17.64 1.28 7.98
CA LEU A 366 -17.94 0.17 8.88
C LEU A 366 -17.92 -1.10 8.04
N PHE A 367 -17.16 -2.09 8.49
CA PHE A 367 -16.99 -3.32 7.72
C PHE A 367 -17.13 -4.56 8.58
N GLY A 368 -17.40 -5.69 7.93
CA GLY A 368 -17.51 -6.96 8.59
C GLY A 368 -17.21 -8.12 7.66
N ARG A 369 -16.68 -9.20 8.22
CA ARG A 369 -16.49 -10.48 7.54
C ARG A 369 -16.90 -11.60 8.47
N TRP A 370 -17.75 -12.48 7.97
CA TRP A 370 -18.17 -13.70 8.64
C TRP A 370 -17.81 -14.90 7.78
N VAL A 371 -17.03 -15.81 8.36
CA VAL A 371 -16.58 -17.03 7.69
C VAL A 371 -17.38 -18.22 8.20
N PHE A 372 -17.76 -19.13 7.29
CA PHE A 372 -18.48 -20.37 7.56
C PHE A 372 -17.61 -21.56 7.12
N PRO A 373 -16.66 -22.02 7.96
CA PRO A 373 -15.69 -23.05 7.56
C PRO A 373 -16.29 -24.37 7.09
N ASN A 374 -17.37 -24.80 7.75
CA ASN A 374 -18.05 -26.05 7.43
C ASN A 374 -18.73 -26.02 6.05
N ASP A 375 -19.08 -24.82 5.57
CA ASP A 375 -19.76 -24.61 4.30
C ASP A 375 -18.80 -24.15 3.19
N GLY A 376 -17.53 -23.87 3.53
CA GLY A 376 -16.55 -23.30 2.61
C GLY A 376 -16.99 -21.93 2.06
N ALA A 377 -17.69 -21.14 2.88
CA ALA A 377 -18.29 -19.87 2.48
C ALA A 377 -17.88 -18.69 3.37
N GLU A 378 -18.04 -17.48 2.86
CA GLU A 378 -17.92 -16.25 3.63
C GLU A 378 -18.92 -15.21 3.16
N ILE A 379 -19.30 -14.30 4.07
CA ILE A 379 -20.07 -13.11 3.76
C ILE A 379 -19.26 -11.91 4.27
N TYR A 380 -19.14 -10.86 3.46
CA TYR A 380 -18.49 -9.63 3.89
C TYR A 380 -19.18 -8.40 3.32
N ALA A 381 -19.02 -7.29 4.03
CA ALA A 381 -19.51 -5.97 3.65
C ALA A 381 -18.56 -4.89 4.17
N GLU A 382 -18.55 -3.72 3.53
CA GLU A 382 -17.72 -2.56 3.85
C GLU A 382 -18.42 -1.26 3.47
#